data_AF-A0A8T3T3M1-F1
#
_entry.id   AF-A0A8T3T3M1-F1
#
_cell.length_a   1.000
_cell.length_b   1.000
_cell.length_c   1.000
_cell.angle_alpha   90.00
_cell.angle_beta   90.00
_cell.angle_gamma   90.00
#
_symmetry.space_group_name_H-M   'P 1'
#
loop_
_entity.id
_entity.type
_entity.pdbx_description
1 polymer ?
#
loop_
_entity_poly.entity_id
_entity_poly.type
_entity_poly.pdbx_seq_one_letter_code
_entity_poly.pdbx_strand_id
1 'polypeptide(L)'
;MTTTTPTPAPLRAAHLVGSTPFRDADEALDILLDRLGPHLVTVPDGETGSRQQWIQGLLDSFQEHPDLEPAKAGDWSDYDKTPTVRVRRGHRFSSDRLDLGYLRHFQESWPAYQDRRGVPD
;
A
#
# COMPACT_ATOMS: atom_id res chain seq x y z
N MET A 1 22.26 47.93 18.08
CA MET A 1 21.83 46.60 18.56
C MET A 1 21.40 45.81 17.35
N THR A 2 22.19 44.83 16.93
CA THR A 2 21.89 43.96 15.79
C THR A 2 21.14 42.74 16.32
N THR A 3 19.86 42.63 16.00
CA THR A 3 19.02 41.49 16.36
C THR A 3 19.33 40.36 15.39
N THR A 4 20.03 39.32 15.86
CA THR A 4 20.20 38.09 15.09
C THR A 4 18.91 37.29 15.19
N THR A 5 18.17 37.18 14.09
CA THR A 5 17.01 36.28 14.00
C THR A 5 17.53 34.83 14.09
N PRO A 6 17.04 34.02 15.04
CA PRO A 6 17.44 32.62 15.12
C PRO A 6 16.96 31.87 13.86
N THR A 7 17.84 31.07 13.28
CA THR A 7 17.48 30.16 12.18
C THR A 7 16.40 29.19 12.67
N PRO A 8 15.28 29.03 11.93
CA PRO A 8 14.25 28.07 12.32
C PRO A 8 14.83 26.66 12.34
N ALA A 9 14.47 25.88 13.37
CA ALA A 9 14.84 24.47 13.45
C ALA A 9 14.31 23.72 12.21
N PRO A 10 15.04 22.71 11.70
CA PRO A 10 14.61 21.96 10.54
C PRO A 10 13.24 21.31 10.80
N LEU A 11 12.35 21.38 9.80
CA LEU A 11 11.06 20.71 9.82
C LEU A 11 11.25 19.20 10.06
N ARG A 12 10.56 18.64 11.06
CA ARG A 12 10.51 17.20 11.29
C ARG A 12 9.66 16.56 10.20
N ALA A 13 10.24 15.62 9.46
CA ALA A 13 9.51 14.87 8.44
C ALA A 13 8.56 13.83 9.06
N ALA A 14 7.43 13.62 8.40
CA ALA A 14 6.46 12.58 8.70
C ALA A 14 6.62 11.42 7.70
N HIS A 15 6.67 10.19 8.22
CA HIS A 15 6.67 8.97 7.40
C HIS A 15 5.38 8.20 7.64
N LEU A 16 4.65 7.97 6.56
CA LEU A 16 3.41 7.19 6.55
C LEU A 16 3.73 5.81 5.95
N VAL A 17 3.22 4.76 6.59
CA VAL A 17 3.62 3.38 6.27
C VAL A 17 2.80 2.78 5.12
N GLY A 18 1.53 3.17 4.96
CA GLY A 18 0.64 2.59 3.96
C GLY A 18 -0.82 2.89 4.23
N SER A 19 -1.55 1.89 4.78
CA SER A 19 -3.00 1.91 4.89
C SER A 19 -3.58 3.08 5.69
N THR A 20 -4.76 3.53 5.26
CA THR A 20 -5.56 4.59 5.88
C THR A 20 -7.02 4.18 5.96
N PRO A 21 -7.83 4.76 6.88
CA PRO A 21 -9.24 4.43 7.02
C PRO A 21 -10.15 5.15 6.00
N PHE A 22 -9.57 5.75 4.96
CA PHE A 22 -10.31 6.54 3.98
C PHE A 22 -10.92 5.66 2.88
N ARG A 23 -11.91 6.21 2.18
CA ARG A 23 -12.72 5.48 1.20
C ARG A 23 -11.91 5.04 -0.01
N ASP A 24 -11.11 5.95 -0.56
CA ASP A 24 -10.31 5.77 -1.77
C ASP A 24 -9.01 6.59 -1.74
N ALA A 25 -8.17 6.40 -2.76
CA ALA A 25 -6.88 7.08 -2.88
C ALA A 25 -7.03 8.60 -2.98
N ASP A 26 -8.08 9.11 -3.61
CA ASP A 26 -8.35 10.55 -3.69
C ASP A 26 -8.58 11.16 -2.31
N GLU A 27 -9.51 10.60 -1.54
CA GLU A 27 -9.77 11.08 -0.19
C GLU A 27 -8.53 10.95 0.71
N ALA A 28 -7.78 9.84 0.58
CA ALA A 28 -6.54 9.65 1.32
C ALA A 28 -5.51 10.73 0.98
N LEU A 29 -5.26 10.97 -0.30
CA LEU A 29 -4.27 11.96 -0.73
C LEU A 29 -4.68 13.38 -0.32
N ASP A 30 -5.96 13.76 -0.46
CA ASP A 30 -6.46 15.07 -0.03
C ASP A 30 -6.21 15.31 1.45
N ILE A 31 -6.60 14.36 2.30
CA ILE A 31 -6.48 14.51 3.75
C ILE A 31 -5.00 14.48 4.18
N LEU A 32 -4.20 13.58 3.63
CA LEU A 32 -2.78 13.47 4.01
C LEU A 32 -1.99 14.71 3.60
N LEU A 33 -2.24 15.26 2.40
CA LEU A 33 -1.58 16.48 1.94
C LEU A 33 -2.06 17.71 2.72
N ASP A 34 -3.35 17.84 3.03
CA ASP A 34 -3.90 18.92 3.87
C ASP A 34 -3.26 18.91 5.28
N ARG A 35 -3.16 17.72 5.90
CA ARG A 35 -2.71 17.61 7.29
C ARG A 35 -1.22 17.62 7.49
N LEU A 36 -0.45 17.07 6.54
CA LEU A 36 0.99 16.87 6.71
C LEU A 36 1.81 17.65 5.69
N GLY A 37 1.28 17.95 4.50
CA GLY A 37 1.87 18.80 3.46
C GLY A 37 3.40 18.91 3.49
N PRO A 38 3.99 20.03 3.98
CA PRO A 38 5.43 20.26 4.01
C PRO A 38 6.27 19.25 4.81
N HIS A 39 5.64 18.45 5.67
CA HIS A 39 6.28 17.40 6.45
C HIS A 39 6.41 16.08 5.67
N LEU A 40 5.69 15.90 4.57
CA LEU A 40 5.72 14.67 3.79
C LEU A 40 6.90 14.66 2.81
N VAL A 41 7.70 13.59 2.86
CA VAL A 41 8.70 13.27 1.83
C VAL A 41 8.11 12.34 0.76
N THR A 42 7.20 11.46 1.18
CA THR A 42 6.46 10.52 0.34
C THR A 42 5.02 10.45 0.84
N VAL A 43 4.08 10.14 -0.04
CA VAL A 43 2.66 9.95 0.33
C VAL A 43 2.18 8.59 -0.19
N PRO A 44 1.62 7.72 0.67
CA PRO A 44 0.98 6.49 0.23
C PRO A 44 -0.39 6.81 -0.37
N ASP A 45 -0.86 5.94 -1.26
CA ASP A 45 -2.24 5.96 -1.79
C ASP A 45 -3.29 5.49 -0.75
N GLY A 46 -2.83 5.12 0.44
CA GLY A 46 -3.65 4.77 1.60
C GLY A 46 -4.18 3.35 1.63
N GLU A 47 -3.78 2.46 0.70
CA GLU A 47 -4.23 1.05 0.65
C GLU A 47 -5.74 0.89 0.89
N THR A 48 -6.53 1.75 0.26
CA THR A 48 -7.96 1.91 0.51
C THR A 48 -8.80 0.79 -0.12
N GLY A 49 -10.09 0.74 0.25
CA GLY A 49 -11.05 -0.23 -0.28
C GLY A 49 -10.66 -1.68 0.01
N SER A 50 -10.65 -2.53 -1.02
CA SER A 50 -10.33 -3.95 -0.90
C SER A 50 -8.89 -4.23 -0.42
N ARG A 51 -8.01 -3.23 -0.44
CA ARG A 51 -6.62 -3.36 0.01
C ARG A 51 -6.40 -3.07 1.50
N GLN A 52 -7.44 -2.65 2.25
CA GLN A 52 -7.30 -2.46 3.70
C GLN A 52 -6.88 -3.76 4.42
N GLN A 53 -7.22 -4.91 3.84
CA GLN A 53 -6.80 -6.23 4.29
C GLN A 53 -5.85 -6.86 3.26
N TRP A 54 -4.80 -6.13 2.87
CA TRP A 54 -3.88 -6.52 1.78
C TRP A 54 -3.30 -7.94 1.93
N ILE A 55 -3.04 -8.42 3.16
CA ILE A 55 -2.58 -9.80 3.40
C ILE A 55 -3.64 -10.82 2.96
N GLN A 56 -4.91 -10.59 3.34
CA GLN A 56 -6.01 -11.49 3.01
C GLN A 56 -6.24 -11.51 1.50
N GLY A 57 -6.35 -10.33 0.89
CA GLY A 57 -6.51 -10.23 -0.57
C GLY A 57 -5.36 -10.88 -1.35
N LEU A 58 -4.12 -10.80 -0.86
CA LEU A 58 -2.97 -11.48 -1.47
C LEU A 58 -3.03 -13.01 -1.32
N LEU A 59 -3.44 -13.50 -0.14
CA LEU A 59 -3.58 -14.93 0.07
C LEU A 59 -4.74 -15.54 -0.72
N ASP A 60 -5.82 -14.78 -0.90
CA ASP A 60 -6.95 -15.18 -1.74
C ASP A 60 -6.53 -15.30 -3.21
N SER A 61 -5.73 -14.35 -3.73
CA SER A 61 -5.22 -14.45 -5.11
C SER A 61 -4.32 -15.67 -5.33
N PHE A 62 -3.59 -16.11 -4.30
CA PHE A 62 -2.82 -17.35 -4.37
C PHE A 62 -3.68 -18.61 -4.35
N GLN A 63 -4.85 -18.60 -3.71
CA GLN A 63 -5.77 -19.74 -3.75
C GLN A 63 -6.39 -19.93 -5.14
N GLU A 64 -6.54 -18.84 -5.89
CA GLU A 64 -7.03 -18.83 -7.28
C GLU A 64 -5.93 -19.14 -8.31
N HIS A 65 -4.65 -19.14 -7.90
CA HIS A 65 -3.52 -19.32 -8.81
C HIS A 65 -3.44 -20.76 -9.37
N PRO A 66 -3.26 -20.97 -10.69
CA PRO A 66 -3.33 -22.30 -11.32
C PRO A 66 -2.26 -23.28 -10.82
N ASP A 67 -1.09 -22.78 -10.41
CA ASP A 67 0.02 -23.62 -9.92
C ASP A 67 -0.01 -23.88 -8.40
N LEU A 68 -0.95 -23.26 -7.67
CA LEU A 68 -1.04 -23.35 -6.21
C LEU A 68 -2.34 -24.02 -5.78
N GLU A 69 -2.29 -24.73 -4.65
CA GLU A 69 -3.46 -25.33 -4.01
C GLU A 69 -3.47 -25.10 -2.50
N PRO A 70 -4.65 -25.06 -1.86
CA PRO A 70 -4.74 -24.98 -0.41
C PRO A 70 -3.95 -26.10 0.28
N ALA A 71 -3.14 -25.72 1.26
CA ALA A 71 -2.39 -26.64 2.12
C ALA A 71 -3.02 -26.76 3.52
N LYS A 72 -3.52 -25.64 4.04
CA LYS A 72 -4.20 -25.55 5.35
C LYS A 72 -5.28 -24.48 5.27
N ALA A 73 -6.48 -24.80 5.76
CA ALA A 73 -7.54 -23.83 5.96
C ALA A 73 -7.24 -22.97 7.20
N GLY A 74 -7.70 -21.72 7.19
CA GLY A 74 -7.54 -20.79 8.30
C GLY A 74 -8.81 -19.95 8.49
N ASP A 75 -8.99 -19.44 9.70
CA ASP A 75 -10.12 -18.58 10.08
C ASP A 75 -9.69 -17.14 10.40
N TRP A 76 -8.40 -16.83 10.25
CA TRP A 76 -7.80 -15.51 10.51
C TRP A 76 -7.91 -15.02 11.95
N SER A 77 -8.29 -15.89 12.91
CA SER A 77 -8.41 -15.49 14.33
C SER A 77 -7.06 -15.35 15.03
N ASP A 78 -5.97 -15.87 14.44
CA ASP A 78 -4.58 -15.75 14.90
C ASP A 78 -3.61 -16.00 13.73
N TYR A 79 -2.35 -15.60 13.87
CA TYR A 79 -1.25 -15.86 12.93
C TYR A 79 -1.06 -17.36 12.67
N ASP A 80 -1.21 -18.20 13.69
CA ASP A 80 -1.15 -19.66 13.51
C ASP A 80 -2.39 -20.23 12.81
N LYS A 81 -3.41 -19.41 12.55
CA LYS A 81 -4.67 -19.81 11.91
C LYS A 81 -4.89 -19.06 10.60
N THR A 82 -3.83 -18.57 9.97
CA THR A 82 -3.89 -18.08 8.60
C THR A 82 -3.95 -19.26 7.62
N PRO A 83 -4.74 -19.14 6.54
CA PRO A 83 -4.71 -20.13 5.46
C PRO A 83 -3.30 -20.17 4.84
N THR A 84 -2.93 -21.32 4.27
CA THR A 84 -1.68 -21.46 3.53
C THR A 84 -1.92 -22.22 2.23
N VAL A 85 -1.05 -21.96 1.27
CA VAL A 85 -1.04 -22.61 -0.05
C VAL A 85 0.27 -23.36 -0.23
N ARG A 86 0.26 -24.34 -1.12
CA ARG A 86 1.45 -25.06 -1.58
C ARG A 86 1.42 -25.20 -3.09
N VAL A 87 2.58 -25.46 -3.69
CA VAL A 87 2.67 -25.77 -5.12
C VAL A 87 1.93 -27.09 -5.38
N ARG A 88 1.07 -27.09 -6.41
CA ARG A 88 0.36 -28.29 -6.87
C ARG A 88 1.36 -29.37 -7.28
N ARG A 89 1.01 -30.63 -7.05
CA ARG A 89 1.86 -31.76 -7.44
C ARG A 89 2.10 -31.74 -8.95
N GLY A 90 3.37 -31.77 -9.36
CA GLY A 90 3.76 -31.76 -10.77
C GLY A 90 3.86 -30.36 -11.40
N HIS A 91 3.50 -29.31 -10.66
CA HIS A 91 3.67 -27.93 -11.10
C HIS A 91 5.02 -27.37 -10.62
N ARG A 92 5.49 -26.32 -11.30
CA ARG A 92 6.61 -25.48 -10.87
C ARG A 92 6.09 -24.07 -10.67
N PHE A 93 6.35 -23.51 -9.51
CA PHE A 93 6.08 -22.11 -9.22
C PHE A 93 7.39 -21.32 -9.24
N SER A 94 7.40 -20.21 -9.97
CA SER A 94 8.57 -19.36 -10.18
C SER A 94 8.14 -17.90 -10.20
N SER A 95 9.09 -16.98 -9.97
CA SER A 95 8.80 -15.56 -9.77
C SER A 95 8.15 -14.88 -10.98
N ASP A 96 8.38 -15.39 -12.20
CA ASP A 96 7.74 -14.91 -13.43
C ASP A 96 6.22 -15.20 -13.48
N ARG A 97 5.73 -16.08 -12.62
CA ARG A 97 4.31 -16.43 -12.48
C ARG A 97 3.66 -15.72 -11.27
N LEU A 98 4.43 -14.92 -10.54
CA LEU A 98 3.95 -14.21 -9.36
C LEU A 98 3.39 -12.85 -9.75
N ASP A 99 2.08 -12.68 -9.62
CA ASP A 99 1.43 -11.37 -9.67
C ASP A 99 0.94 -10.99 -8.27
N LEU A 100 1.54 -9.95 -7.70
CA LEU A 100 1.18 -9.39 -6.39
C LEU A 100 0.17 -8.23 -6.50
N GLY A 101 -0.27 -7.89 -7.71
CA GLY A 101 -1.20 -6.79 -7.98
C GLY A 101 -0.61 -5.38 -7.86
N TYR A 102 0.62 -5.21 -7.34
CA TYR A 102 1.20 -3.89 -7.06
C TYR A 102 1.29 -2.96 -8.28
N LEU A 103 1.62 -3.49 -9.47
CA LEU A 103 1.65 -2.67 -10.68
C LEU A 103 0.26 -2.12 -11.02
N ARG A 104 -0.77 -2.96 -10.96
CA ARG A 104 -2.17 -2.55 -11.16
C ARG A 104 -2.57 -1.49 -10.13
N HIS A 105 -2.26 -1.71 -8.86
CA HIS A 105 -2.60 -0.78 -7.79
C HIS A 105 -1.89 0.57 -7.90
N PHE A 106 -0.65 0.57 -8.37
CA PHE A 106 0.04 1.80 -8.74
C PHE A 106 -0.68 2.51 -9.89
N GLN A 107 -1.01 1.80 -10.98
CA GLN A 107 -1.72 2.37 -12.12
C GLN A 107 -3.10 2.95 -11.73
N GLU A 108 -3.80 2.33 -10.78
CA GLU A 108 -5.09 2.78 -10.27
C GLU A 108 -4.98 4.08 -9.45
N SER A 109 -3.94 4.22 -8.61
CA SER A 109 -3.76 5.39 -7.73
C SER A 109 -2.94 6.52 -8.34
N TRP A 110 -2.14 6.22 -9.38
CA TRP A 110 -1.22 7.17 -9.99
C TRP A 110 -1.89 8.45 -10.50
N PRO A 111 -3.04 8.40 -11.21
CA PRO A 111 -3.72 9.61 -11.67
C PRO A 111 -4.07 10.57 -10.51
N ALA A 112 -4.62 10.05 -9.41
CA ALA A 112 -4.99 10.86 -8.24
C ALA A 112 -3.77 11.58 -7.61
N TYR A 113 -2.60 10.94 -7.63
CA TYR A 113 -1.35 11.56 -7.20
C TYR A 113 -0.87 12.63 -8.19
N GLN A 114 -0.93 12.36 -9.50
CA GLN A 114 -0.50 13.32 -10.52
C GLN A 114 -1.30 14.63 -10.45
N ASP A 115 -2.61 14.53 -10.29
CA ASP A 115 -3.53 15.68 -10.17
C ASP A 115 -3.12 16.61 -9.02
N ARG A 116 -2.70 16.04 -7.89
CA ARG A 116 -2.32 16.78 -6.67
C ARG A 116 -0.87 17.27 -6.66
N ARG A 117 0.03 16.56 -7.35
CA ARG A 117 1.43 16.96 -7.46
C ARG A 117 1.59 18.24 -8.29
N GLY A 118 0.63 18.54 -9.17
CA GLY A 118 0.67 19.73 -10.01
C GLY A 118 1.84 19.70 -10.99
N VAL A 119 2.00 18.62 -11.75
CA VAL A 119 2.98 18.57 -12.84
C VAL A 119 2.38 19.33 -14.03
N PRO A 120 2.93 20.50 -14.43
CA PRO A 120 2.64 21.03 -15.75
C PRO A 120 3.24 20.08 -16.80
N ASP A 121 2.52 19.89 -17.91
CA ASP A 121 2.98 19.17 -19.10
C ASP A 121 4.43 19.51 -19.51
#